data_AF-A0A4Q4T7X2-F1
#
_entry.id   AF-A0A4Q4T7X2-F1
#
_cell.length_a   1.000
_cell.length_b   1.000
_cell.length_c   1.000
_cell.angle_alpha   90.00
_cell.angle_beta   90.00
_cell.angle_gamma   90.00
#
_symmetry.space_group_name_H-M   'P 1'
#
loop_
_entity.id
_entity.type
_entity.pdbx_description
1 polymer ?
#
loop_
_entity_poly.entity_id
_entity_poly.type
_entity_poly.pdbx_seq_one_letter_code
_entity_poly.pdbx_strand_id
1 'polypeptide(L)'
;MHHNEIWVQRKRNAAIRRGCRTSFLGCKFEGDEEPLRLKYGMSQEHSSRYAICGGAVPIRDMGVKSVVAVVVVSGLKQRGDRGVIVNVIKENWERGDSE
;
A
#
# COMPACT_ATOMS: atom_id res chain seq x y z
N MET A 1 -14.85 -2.90 -16.30
CA MET A 1 -14.39 -1.65 -15.65
C MET A 1 -14.27 -1.71 -14.12
N HIS A 2 -14.62 -2.82 -13.44
CA HIS A 2 -14.63 -2.96 -11.97
C HIS A 2 -13.36 -3.54 -11.31
N HIS A 3 -12.31 -3.85 -12.08
CA HIS A 3 -11.16 -4.59 -11.53
C HIS A 3 -10.24 -3.71 -10.66
N ASN A 4 -9.99 -2.47 -11.06
CA ASN A 4 -9.01 -1.61 -10.39
C ASN A 4 -9.44 -1.15 -9.00
N GLU A 5 -10.73 -0.86 -8.79
CA GLU A 5 -11.24 -0.42 -7.48
C GLU A 5 -11.03 -1.49 -6.41
N ILE A 6 -11.25 -2.77 -6.75
CA ILE A 6 -11.00 -3.91 -5.86
C ILE A 6 -9.51 -3.98 -5.50
N TRP A 7 -8.62 -3.84 -6.48
CA TRP A 7 -7.18 -3.79 -6.24
C TRP A 7 -6.77 -2.60 -5.37
N VAL A 8 -7.38 -1.43 -5.58
CA VAL A 8 -7.14 -0.24 -4.76
C VAL A 8 -7.50 -0.54 -3.30
N GLN A 9 -8.68 -1.10 -3.04
CA GLN A 9 -9.11 -1.45 -1.69
C GLN A 9 -8.19 -2.49 -1.04
N ARG A 10 -7.82 -3.55 -1.78
CA ARG A 10 -6.93 -4.60 -1.27
C ARG A 10 -5.54 -4.08 -0.89
N LYS A 11 -4.93 -3.25 -1.76
CA LYS A 11 -3.63 -2.62 -1.51
C LYS A 11 -3.71 -1.64 -0.33
N ARG A 12 -4.78 -0.84 -0.25
CA ARG A 12 -5.05 0.08 0.87
C ARG A 12 -5.14 -0.66 2.20
N ASN A 13 -5.94 -1.73 2.26
CA ASN A 13 -6.12 -2.52 3.47
C ASN A 13 -4.79 -3.08 3.99
N ALA A 14 -3.95 -3.58 3.08
CA ALA A 14 -2.61 -4.08 3.43
C ALA A 14 -1.72 -2.95 3.96
N ALA A 15 -1.71 -1.79 3.30
CA ALA A 15 -0.87 -0.66 3.71
C ALA A 15 -1.26 -0.10 5.09
N ILE A 16 -2.56 0.07 5.37
CA ILE A 16 -3.05 0.56 6.66
C ILE A 16 -2.77 -0.49 7.75
N ARG A 17 -3.19 -1.74 7.54
CA ARG A 17 -3.12 -2.79 8.56
C ARG A 17 -1.69 -3.11 8.97
N ARG A 18 -0.75 -3.00 8.04
CA ARG A 18 0.68 -3.30 8.25
C ARG A 18 1.54 -2.07 8.45
N GLY A 19 0.99 -0.87 8.28
CA GLY A 19 1.74 0.38 8.37
C GLY A 19 2.95 0.40 7.45
N CYS A 20 2.88 -0.16 6.24
CA CYS A 20 4.02 -0.12 5.33
C CYS A 20 3.57 -0.16 3.88
N ARG A 21 4.49 0.20 2.98
CA ARG A 21 4.24 0.17 1.54
C ARG A 21 4.00 -1.27 1.11
N THR A 22 3.03 -1.51 0.22
CA THR A 22 2.74 -2.88 -0.22
C THR A 22 3.92 -3.51 -0.96
N SER A 23 4.72 -2.72 -1.68
CA SER A 23 5.97 -3.22 -2.29
C SER A 23 6.98 -3.77 -1.29
N PHE A 24 7.02 -3.25 -0.05
CA PHE A 24 7.85 -3.82 1.01
C PHE A 24 7.32 -5.18 1.47
N LEU A 25 5.99 -5.32 1.59
CA LEU A 25 5.36 -6.61 1.89
C LEU A 25 5.59 -7.62 0.77
N GLY A 26 5.48 -7.20 -0.49
CA GLY A 26 5.80 -8.01 -1.65
C GLY A 26 7.23 -8.54 -1.61
N CYS A 27 8.22 -7.70 -1.28
CA CYS A 27 9.59 -8.17 -1.08
C CYS A 27 9.73 -9.14 0.11
N LYS A 28 9.03 -8.87 1.21
CA LYS A 28 9.11 -9.67 2.45
C LYS A 28 8.52 -11.08 2.31
N PHE A 29 7.52 -11.24 1.46
CA PHE A 29 6.84 -12.50 1.22
C PHE A 29 7.05 -13.01 -0.21
N GLU A 30 8.07 -12.49 -0.91
CA GLU A 30 8.45 -12.93 -2.27
C GLU A 30 7.29 -12.88 -3.30
N GLY A 31 6.35 -11.96 -3.09
CA GLY A 31 5.16 -11.81 -3.92
C GLY A 31 4.03 -12.81 -3.64
N ASP A 32 4.22 -13.72 -2.67
CA ASP A 32 3.23 -14.73 -2.30
C ASP A 32 2.37 -14.28 -1.10
N GLU A 33 1.05 -14.38 -1.25
CA GLU A 33 0.06 -14.00 -0.25
C GLU A 33 -0.26 -15.17 0.72
N GLU A 34 0.12 -16.41 0.40
CA GLU A 34 -0.07 -17.56 1.29
C GLU A 34 0.79 -17.47 2.57
N PRO A 35 2.11 -17.17 2.49
CA PRO A 35 2.93 -16.91 3.67
C PRO A 35 2.40 -15.74 4.52
N LEU A 36 1.84 -14.71 3.88
CA LEU A 36 1.17 -13.60 4.58
C LEU A 36 -0.05 -14.11 5.35
N ARG A 37 -0.90 -14.92 4.71
CA ARG A 37 -2.10 -15.51 5.32
C ARG A 37 -1.74 -16.35 6.55
N LEU A 38 -0.80 -17.28 6.39
CA LEU A 38 -0.35 -18.18 7.45
C LEU A 38 0.28 -17.40 8.62
N LYS A 39 1.19 -16.47 8.33
CA LYS A 39 1.88 -15.68 9.36
C LYS A 39 0.93 -14.87 10.23
N TYR A 40 -0.20 -14.45 9.68
CA TYR A 40 -1.17 -13.61 10.37
C TYR A 40 -2.46 -14.36 10.73
N GLY A 41 -2.49 -15.69 10.63
CA GLY A 41 -3.62 -16.51 11.06
C GLY A 41 -4.94 -16.17 10.36
N MET A 42 -4.88 -15.78 9.09
CA MET A 42 -6.07 -15.33 8.35
C MET A 42 -6.77 -16.50 7.65
N SER A 43 -8.10 -16.47 7.58
CA SER A 43 -8.87 -17.34 6.69
C SER A 43 -8.63 -16.96 5.22
N GLN A 44 -8.94 -17.86 4.29
CA GLN A 44 -8.81 -17.60 2.85
C GLN A 44 -9.67 -16.43 2.39
N GLU A 45 -10.90 -16.35 2.91
CA GLU A 45 -11.81 -15.25 2.59
C GLU A 45 -11.25 -13.92 3.12
N HIS A 46 -10.68 -13.92 4.33
CA HIS A 46 -10.13 -12.71 4.91
C HIS A 46 -8.82 -12.27 4.23
N SER A 47 -7.96 -13.21 3.82
CA SER A 47 -6.71 -12.88 3.10
C SER A 47 -6.98 -12.24 1.74
N SER A 48 -8.08 -12.62 1.07
CA SER A 48 -8.48 -12.04 -0.23
C SER A 48 -8.69 -10.51 -0.19
N ARG A 49 -8.92 -9.95 1.00
CA ARG A 49 -9.12 -8.50 1.22
C ARG A 49 -7.81 -7.70 1.24
N TYR A 50 -6.67 -8.37 1.12
CA TYR A 50 -5.33 -7.77 1.14
C TYR A 50 -4.62 -8.06 -0.18
N ALA A 51 -3.77 -7.12 -0.60
CA ALA A 51 -2.86 -7.31 -1.72
C ALA A 51 -1.47 -6.77 -1.37
N ILE A 52 -0.42 -7.54 -1.68
CA ILE A 52 0.98 -7.16 -1.41
C ILE A 52 1.75 -6.77 -2.66
N CYS A 53 1.08 -6.72 -3.81
CA CYS A 53 1.65 -6.15 -5.01
C CYS A 53 1.90 -4.64 -4.85
N GLY A 54 2.92 -4.11 -5.53
CA GLY A 54 3.31 -2.71 -5.45
C GLY A 54 2.16 -1.74 -5.76
N GLY A 55 2.21 -0.54 -5.17
CA GLY A 55 1.30 0.55 -5.53
C GLY A 55 0.48 1.15 -4.39
N ALA A 56 0.70 0.79 -3.11
CA ALA A 56 0.15 1.57 -1.99
C ALA A 56 1.24 2.10 -1.06
N VAL A 57 1.13 3.38 -0.70
CA VAL A 57 2.09 4.10 0.15
C VAL A 57 1.36 4.82 1.29
N PRO A 58 1.64 4.48 2.56
CA PRO A 58 1.09 5.21 3.70
C PRO A 58 1.80 6.56 3.88
N ILE A 59 1.00 7.60 4.09
CA ILE A 59 1.42 8.93 4.51
C ILE A 59 1.33 9.00 6.03
N ARG A 60 2.36 9.59 6.63
CA ARG A 60 2.44 9.81 8.07
C ARG A 60 2.71 11.27 8.33
N ASP A 61 2.07 11.78 9.36
CA ASP A 61 2.44 13.05 9.96
C ASP A 61 3.43 12.79 11.11
N MET A 62 4.33 13.73 11.37
CA MET A 62 5.32 13.59 12.44
C MET A 62 4.70 13.77 13.83
N GLY A 63 3.61 14.53 13.94
CA GLY A 63 2.84 14.72 15.17
C GLY A 63 1.88 13.57 15.48
N VAL A 64 1.60 12.70 14.51
CA VAL A 64 0.65 11.58 14.65
C VAL A 64 1.35 10.24 14.51
N LYS A 65 1.25 9.38 15.53
CA LYS A 65 1.88 8.03 15.53
C LYS A 65 1.27 7.05 14.51
N SER A 66 0.11 7.38 13.94
CA SER A 66 -0.63 6.53 13.01
C SER A 66 -0.54 7.00 11.56
N VAL A 67 -0.96 6.15 10.63
CA VAL A 67 -1.07 6.49 9.20
C VAL A 67 -2.25 7.44 9.03
N VAL A 68 -2.01 8.62 8.44
CA VAL A 68 -3.04 9.65 8.24
C VAL A 68 -3.75 9.51 6.88
N ALA A 69 -3.05 9.00 5.88
CA ALA A 69 -3.61 8.73 4.56
C ALA A 69 -2.85 7.60 3.85
N VAL A 70 -3.42 7.05 2.78
CA VAL A 70 -2.73 6.09 1.89
C VAL A 70 -2.98 6.48 0.44
N VAL A 71 -1.90 6.68 -0.31
CA VAL A 71 -1.97 6.87 -1.76
C VAL A 71 -1.88 5.51 -2.43
N VAL A 72 -2.80 5.23 -3.35
CA VAL A 72 -2.85 3.95 -4.06
C VAL A 72 -2.92 4.17 -5.57
N VAL A 73 -2.09 3.43 -6.30
CA VAL A 73 -2.10 3.33 -7.76
C VAL A 73 -2.41 1.90 -8.14
N SER A 74 -3.30 1.74 -9.12
CA SER A 74 -3.67 0.44 -9.71
C SER A 74 -3.83 0.61 -11.22
N GLY A 75 -3.46 -0.41 -11.99
CA GLY A 75 -3.54 -0.41 -13.45
C GLY A 75 -2.20 -0.32 -14.18
N LEU A 76 -1.09 -0.22 -13.45
CA LEU A 76 0.26 -0.27 -14.00
C LEU A 76 0.95 -1.61 -13.66
N LYS A 77 2.00 -1.99 -14.41
CA LYS A 77 2.80 -3.18 -14.10
C LYS A 77 3.49 -2.96 -12.75
N GLN A 78 3.43 -3.95 -11.85
CA GLN A 78 3.84 -3.85 -10.42
C GLN A 78 5.18 -3.15 -10.13
N ARG A 79 6.16 -3.18 -11.06
CA ARG A 79 7.44 -2.46 -10.96
C ARG A 79 7.32 -0.93 -11.16
N GLY A 80 6.37 -0.48 -11.98
CA GLY A 80 6.13 0.93 -12.32
C GLY A 80 5.43 1.72 -11.22
N ASP A 81 4.50 1.10 -10.49
CA ASP A 81 3.65 1.76 -9.49
C ASP A 81 4.46 2.43 -8.35
N ARG A 82 5.64 1.89 -8.03
CA ARG A 82 6.51 2.42 -6.97
C ARG A 82 7.20 3.73 -7.38
N GLY A 83 7.64 3.84 -8.63
CA GLY A 83 8.33 5.03 -9.13
C GLY A 83 7.39 6.22 -9.24
N VAL A 84 6.17 5.98 -9.76
CA VAL A 84 5.15 7.02 -9.96
C VAL A 84 4.77 7.68 -8.65
N ILE A 85 4.41 6.92 -7.61
CA ILE A 85 3.94 7.52 -6.35
C ILE A 85 5.04 8.34 -5.67
N VAL A 86 6.28 7.84 -5.67
CA VAL A 86 7.40 8.56 -5.02
C VAL A 86 7.74 9.85 -5.77
N ASN A 87 7.73 9.82 -7.10
CA ASN A 87 8.01 11.00 -7.91
C ASN A 87 6.89 12.04 -7.75
N VAL A 88 5.62 11.62 -7.85
CA VAL A 88 4.47 12.52 -7.68
C VAL A 88 4.48 13.20 -6.32
N ILE A 89 4.70 12.44 -5.23
CA ILE A 89 4.79 13.03 -3.90
C ILE A 89 5.95 14.03 -3.83
N LYS A 90 7.14 13.69 -4.34
CA LYS A 90 8.28 14.61 -4.31
C LYS A 90 8.04 15.90 -5.10
N GLU A 91 7.41 15.80 -6.26
CA GLU A 91 7.18 16.93 -7.17
C GLU A 91 6.04 17.84 -6.70
N ASN A 92 5.07 17.33 -5.95
CA ASN A 92 3.85 18.06 -5.58
C ASN A 92 3.73 18.33 -4.08
N TRP A 93 4.67 17.88 -3.26
CA TRP A 93 4.64 18.13 -1.82
C TRP A 93 5.29 19.47 -1.50
N GLU A 94 4.46 20.51 -1.38
CA GLU A 94 4.85 21.76 -0.76
C GLU A 94 4.97 21.56 0.75
N ARG A 95 6.05 22.06 1.35
CA ARG A 95 6.13 22.12 2.81
C ARG A 95 5.11 23.16 3.25
N GLY A 96 4.06 22.73 3.96
CA GLY A 96 3.24 23.66 4.71
C GLY A 96 4.14 24.33 5.75
N ASP A 97 4.30 25.65 5.65
CA ASP A 97 4.96 26.42 6.69
C ASP A 97 4.14 26.23 7.97
N SER A 98 4.83 25.75 9.01
CA SER A 98 4.22 25.59 10.33
C SER A 98 4.09 26.98 10.93
N GLU A 99 2.86 27.50 11.04
CA GLU A 99 2.56 28.65 11.91
C GLU A 99 2.79 28.29 13.38
#